data_AF-A0A917CNE0-F1
#
_entry.id   AF-A0A917CNE0-F1
#
_cell.length_a   1.000
_cell.length_b   1.000
_cell.length_c   1.000
_cell.angle_alpha   90.00
_cell.angle_beta   90.00
_cell.angle_gamma   90.00
#
_symmetry.space_group_name_H-M   'P 1'
#
loop_
_entity.id
_entity.type
_entity.pdbx_description
1 polymer ?
#
loop_
_entity_poly.entity_id
_entity_poly.type
_entity_poly.pdbx_seq_one_letter_code
_entity_poly.pdbx_strand_id
1 'polypeptide(L)'
;MAIGQKIQKLRKKNYMSQEKLAEQLGVSRQAISKWEVGESIPDTDKVIQLSLAFDVPTDYLLFDDMIDCKDDAVIANETTNKRMDIAIPVIAATGVSLIGLLISIAAYFTWQTVFTVSVGLIVQITAIIFFEAMRTKNNESKSKIYRRHFYSINLWLILPFPVFYSFQFALEFYPYPRLLLIDLLFTAITYLFLCGIITFVMRKART
;
A
#
# COMPACT_ATOMS: atom_id res chain seq x y z
N MET A 1 13.15 -16.99 -22.12
CA MET A 1 13.19 -18.44 -21.79
C MET A 1 12.70 -19.30 -22.96
N ALA A 2 13.61 -19.93 -23.69
CA ALA A 2 13.23 -20.87 -24.76
C ALA A 2 12.24 -21.96 -24.29
N ILE A 3 11.36 -22.43 -25.20
CA ILE A 3 10.31 -23.41 -24.92
C ILE A 3 10.82 -24.66 -24.17
N GLY A 4 12.01 -25.16 -24.51
CA GLY A 4 12.64 -26.29 -23.82
C GLY A 4 12.87 -26.06 -22.34
N GLN A 5 13.33 -24.85 -21.96
CA GLN A 5 13.52 -24.48 -20.57
C GLN A 5 12.19 -24.42 -19.81
N LYS A 6 11.12 -23.95 -20.47
CA LYS A 6 9.77 -23.93 -19.89
C LYS A 6 9.23 -25.33 -19.65
N ILE A 7 9.38 -26.24 -20.63
CA ILE A 7 9.01 -27.65 -20.48
C ILE A 7 9.75 -28.28 -19.30
N GLN A 8 11.07 -28.07 -19.20
CA GLN A 8 11.86 -28.60 -18.10
C GLN A 8 11.43 -28.03 -16.75
N LYS A 9 11.17 -26.71 -16.67
CA LYS A 9 10.70 -26.02 -15.45
C LYS A 9 9.35 -26.60 -15.00
N LEU A 10 8.38 -26.69 -15.91
CA LEU A 10 7.03 -27.19 -15.61
C LEU A 10 7.06 -28.68 -15.21
N ARG A 11 7.86 -29.51 -15.90
CA ARG A 11 8.03 -30.92 -15.53
C ARG A 11 8.57 -31.06 -14.09
N LYS A 12 9.59 -30.29 -13.72
CA LYS A 12 10.15 -30.28 -12.37
C LYS A 12 9.14 -29.76 -11.33
N LYS A 13 8.38 -28.70 -11.66
CA LYS A 13 7.32 -28.14 -10.80
C LYS A 13 6.21 -29.16 -10.49
N ASN A 14 5.91 -30.04 -11.44
CA ASN A 14 4.93 -31.13 -11.29
C ASN A 14 5.54 -32.45 -10.81
N TYR A 15 6.80 -32.47 -10.34
CA TYR A 15 7.50 -33.65 -9.82
C TYR A 15 7.50 -34.85 -10.80
N MET A 16 7.56 -34.59 -12.11
CA MET A 16 7.56 -35.62 -13.14
C MET A 16 8.99 -35.98 -13.58
N SER A 17 9.26 -37.27 -13.84
CA SER A 17 10.46 -37.69 -14.58
C SER A 17 10.28 -37.47 -16.07
N GLN A 18 11.37 -37.49 -16.84
CA GLN A 18 11.29 -37.42 -18.31
C GLN A 18 10.53 -38.63 -18.87
N GLU A 19 10.73 -39.83 -18.30
CA GLU A 19 9.95 -41.03 -18.67
C GLU A 19 8.45 -40.83 -18.45
N LYS A 20 8.05 -40.28 -17.30
CA LYS A 20 6.63 -40.09 -16.97
C LYS A 20 5.95 -39.10 -17.92
N LEU A 21 6.65 -38.02 -18.25
CA LEU A 21 6.14 -37.04 -19.22
C LEU A 21 6.06 -37.64 -20.64
N ALA A 22 7.06 -38.46 -21.01
CA ALA A 22 7.09 -39.14 -22.30
C ALA A 22 5.93 -40.14 -22.46
N GLU A 23 5.63 -40.91 -21.41
CA GLU A 23 4.49 -41.82 -21.35
C GLU A 23 3.17 -41.07 -21.48
N GLN A 24 2.99 -39.98 -20.75
CA GLN A 24 1.77 -39.16 -20.78
C GLN A 24 1.52 -38.51 -22.15
N LEU A 25 2.59 -38.17 -22.88
CA LEU A 25 2.51 -37.56 -24.21
C LEU A 25 2.59 -38.60 -25.35
N GLY A 26 2.75 -39.90 -25.04
CA GLY A 26 2.92 -40.95 -26.04
C GLY A 26 4.13 -40.74 -26.96
N VAL A 27 5.26 -40.28 -26.41
CA VAL A 27 6.52 -40.05 -27.14
C VAL A 27 7.69 -40.78 -26.46
N SER A 28 8.84 -40.85 -27.13
CA SER A 28 10.03 -41.42 -26.50
C SER A 28 10.65 -40.46 -25.48
N ARG A 29 11.27 -41.00 -24.43
CA ARG A 29 12.03 -40.20 -23.45
C ARG A 29 13.10 -39.33 -24.11
N GLN A 30 13.73 -39.85 -25.17
CA GLN A 30 14.73 -39.12 -25.95
C GLN A 30 14.15 -37.86 -26.60
N ALA A 31 12.90 -37.90 -27.08
CA ALA A 31 12.23 -36.71 -27.62
C ALA A 31 12.06 -35.61 -26.57
N ILE A 32 11.63 -35.97 -25.35
CA ILE A 32 11.53 -35.02 -24.23
C ILE A 32 12.89 -34.39 -23.91
N SER A 33 13.96 -35.20 -23.85
CA SER A 33 15.31 -34.69 -23.58
C SER A 33 15.77 -33.69 -24.65
N LYS A 34 15.51 -33.98 -25.93
CA LYS A 34 15.87 -33.07 -27.03
C LYS A 34 15.08 -31.77 -26.98
N TRP A 35 13.79 -31.83 -26.63
CA TRP A 35 12.97 -30.64 -26.43
C TRP A 35 13.49 -29.79 -25.26
N GLU A 36 13.83 -30.40 -24.12
CA GLU A 36 14.33 -29.68 -22.94
C GLU A 36 15.67 -28.97 -23.19
N VAL A 37 16.55 -29.55 -24.00
CA VAL A 37 17.87 -28.98 -24.35
C VAL A 37 17.79 -28.04 -25.56
N GLY A 38 16.66 -28.01 -26.28
CA GLY A 38 16.44 -27.16 -27.44
C GLY A 38 17.04 -27.70 -28.74
N GLU A 39 17.40 -28.99 -28.78
CA GLU A 39 17.87 -29.67 -30.00
C GLU A 39 16.75 -29.92 -31.02
N SER A 40 15.50 -29.99 -30.54
CA SER A 40 14.32 -30.08 -31.39
C SER A 40 13.14 -29.35 -30.77
N ILE A 41 12.13 -29.04 -31.59
CA ILE A 41 10.92 -28.33 -31.16
C ILE A 41 9.75 -29.33 -31.19
N PRO A 42 8.86 -29.32 -30.17
CA PRO A 42 7.64 -30.13 -30.20
C PRO A 42 6.69 -29.67 -31.31
N ASP A 43 6.05 -30.62 -31.99
CA ASP A 43 4.99 -30.34 -32.97
C ASP A 43 3.77 -29.70 -32.30
N THR A 44 2.95 -28.99 -33.08
CA THR A 44 1.76 -28.27 -32.58
C THR A 44 0.86 -29.14 -31.70
N ASP A 45 0.59 -30.38 -32.11
CA ASP A 45 -0.21 -31.33 -31.32
C ASP A 45 0.42 -31.64 -29.96
N LYS A 46 1.76 -31.74 -29.92
CA LYS A 46 2.50 -31.97 -28.68
C LYS A 46 2.53 -30.73 -27.79
N VAL A 47 2.57 -29.53 -28.37
CA VAL A 47 2.43 -28.28 -27.60
C VAL A 47 1.06 -28.20 -26.94
N ILE A 48 -0.02 -28.59 -27.63
CA ILE A 48 -1.37 -28.67 -27.04
C ILE A 48 -1.43 -29.71 -25.92
N GLN A 49 -0.85 -30.90 -26.13
CA GLN A 49 -0.81 -31.92 -25.08
C GLN A 49 0.03 -31.49 -23.88
N LEU A 50 1.14 -30.77 -24.09
CA LEU A 50 1.96 -30.17 -23.03
C LEU A 50 1.16 -29.11 -22.25
N SER A 51 0.39 -28.28 -22.94
CA SER A 51 -0.43 -27.23 -22.31
C SER A 51 -1.49 -27.85 -21.41
N LEU A 52 -2.13 -28.95 -21.86
CA LEU A 52 -3.07 -29.74 -21.06
C LEU A 52 -2.38 -30.49 -19.90
N ALA A 53 -1.22 -31.10 -20.14
CA ALA A 53 -0.50 -31.86 -19.13
C ALA A 53 0.03 -31.00 -17.98
N PHE A 54 0.36 -29.74 -18.26
CA PHE A 54 0.90 -28.80 -17.28
C PHE A 54 -0.12 -27.79 -16.76
N ASP A 55 -1.34 -27.80 -17.29
CA ASP A 55 -2.41 -26.85 -16.94
C ASP A 55 -1.97 -25.39 -17.14
N VAL A 56 -1.44 -25.10 -18.33
CA VAL A 56 -0.99 -23.77 -18.76
C VAL A 56 -1.53 -23.47 -20.17
N PRO A 57 -1.74 -22.20 -20.55
CA PRO A 57 -2.14 -21.86 -21.91
C PRO A 57 -1.01 -22.18 -22.90
N THR A 58 -1.36 -22.57 -24.12
CA THR A 58 -0.41 -22.85 -25.21
C THR A 58 0.49 -21.65 -25.50
N ASP A 59 -0.07 -20.43 -25.38
CA ASP A 59 0.64 -19.16 -25.50
C ASP A 59 1.82 -19.05 -24.52
N TYR A 60 1.70 -19.59 -23.31
CA TYR A 60 2.80 -19.60 -22.33
C TYR A 60 3.98 -20.44 -22.81
N LEU A 61 3.73 -21.56 -23.49
CA LEU A 61 4.78 -22.42 -24.02
C LEU A 61 5.49 -21.77 -25.22
N LEU A 62 4.74 -21.04 -26.04
CA LEU A 62 5.20 -20.48 -27.31
C LEU A 62 5.85 -19.08 -27.19
N PHE A 63 5.31 -18.18 -26.37
CA PHE A 63 5.74 -16.78 -26.29
C PHE A 63 6.67 -16.50 -25.13
N ASP A 64 7.78 -15.80 -25.38
CA ASP A 64 8.83 -15.65 -24.37
C ASP A 64 8.47 -14.70 -23.21
N ASP A 65 7.48 -13.85 -23.41
CA ASP A 65 7.13 -12.73 -22.52
C ASP A 65 5.99 -13.03 -21.55
N MET A 66 5.39 -14.23 -21.63
CA MET A 66 4.27 -14.62 -20.77
C MET A 66 4.77 -15.14 -19.42
N ILE A 67 4.29 -14.52 -18.35
CA ILE A 67 4.54 -14.92 -16.95
C ILE A 67 3.71 -16.18 -16.64
N ASP A 68 4.24 -17.08 -15.82
CA ASP A 68 3.64 -18.38 -15.44
C ASP A 68 2.23 -18.13 -14.87
N CYS A 69 1.17 -18.71 -15.45
CA CYS A 69 -0.21 -18.43 -15.02
C CYS A 69 -0.50 -18.85 -13.56
N LYS A 70 0.36 -19.70 -12.98
CA LYS A 70 0.36 -20.01 -11.54
C LYS A 70 1.09 -18.96 -10.69
N ASP A 71 2.02 -18.22 -11.27
CA ASP A 71 2.68 -17.11 -10.60
C ASP A 71 1.70 -15.92 -10.44
N ASP A 72 0.64 -15.79 -11.24
CA ASP A 72 -0.34 -14.71 -11.05
C ASP A 72 -1.00 -14.74 -9.66
N ALA A 73 -1.35 -15.93 -9.15
CA ALA A 73 -1.90 -16.08 -7.80
C ALA A 73 -0.83 -15.82 -6.72
N VAL A 74 0.42 -16.25 -6.95
CA VAL A 74 1.53 -16.03 -6.01
C VAL A 74 1.94 -14.56 -5.98
N ILE A 75 2.03 -13.90 -7.13
CA ILE A 75 2.29 -12.47 -7.31
C ILE A 75 1.13 -11.66 -6.73
N ALA A 76 -0.13 -12.08 -6.93
CA ALA A 76 -1.28 -11.45 -6.28
C ALA A 76 -1.18 -11.54 -4.75
N ASN A 77 -0.83 -12.69 -4.21
CA ASN A 77 -0.66 -12.88 -2.77
C ASN A 77 0.54 -12.11 -2.20
N GLU A 78 1.69 -12.12 -2.88
CA GLU A 78 2.89 -11.40 -2.47
C GLU A 78 2.71 -9.88 -2.55
N THR A 79 2.03 -9.39 -3.60
CA THR A 79 1.65 -7.98 -3.70
C THR A 79 0.62 -7.58 -2.66
N THR A 80 -0.30 -8.47 -2.29
CA THR A 80 -1.28 -8.24 -1.21
C THR A 80 -0.60 -8.20 0.15
N ASN A 81 0.27 -9.15 0.48
CA ASN A 81 1.05 -9.16 1.72
C ASN A 81 1.91 -7.89 1.84
N LYS A 82 2.63 -7.52 0.77
CA LYS A 82 3.45 -6.31 0.75
C LYS A 82 2.63 -5.01 0.87
N ARG A 83 1.37 -5.00 0.40
CA ARG A 83 0.44 -3.88 0.65
C ARG A 83 0.02 -3.84 2.11
N MET A 84 -0.25 -5.00 2.71
CA MET A 84 -0.70 -5.13 4.08
C MET A 84 0.39 -4.74 5.10
N ASP A 85 1.65 -5.11 4.84
CA ASP A 85 2.82 -4.70 5.63
C ASP A 85 2.97 -3.18 5.74
N ILE A 86 2.52 -2.44 4.71
CA ILE A 86 2.57 -0.97 4.69
C ILE A 86 1.27 -0.37 5.25
N ALA A 87 0.12 -0.99 4.98
CA ALA A 87 -1.19 -0.46 5.37
C ALA A 87 -1.45 -0.59 6.88
N ILE A 88 -1.05 -1.69 7.52
CA ILE A 88 -1.24 -1.92 8.96
C ILE A 88 -0.67 -0.78 9.82
N PRO A 89 0.62 -0.40 9.71
CA PRO A 89 1.17 0.68 10.54
C PRO A 89 0.53 2.04 10.23
N VAL A 90 0.13 2.29 8.97
CA VAL A 90 -0.61 3.51 8.59
C VAL A 90 -1.92 3.60 9.34
N ILE A 91 -2.74 2.53 9.28
CA ILE A 91 -4.06 2.47 9.92
C ILE A 91 -3.93 2.59 11.43
N ALA A 92 -3.00 1.84 12.03
CA ALA A 92 -2.74 1.87 13.46
C ALA A 92 -2.37 3.29 13.93
N ALA A 93 -1.41 3.94 13.27
CA ALA A 93 -0.98 5.29 13.64
C ALA A 93 -2.09 6.33 13.42
N THR A 94 -2.86 6.25 12.33
CA THR A 94 -4.03 7.13 12.14
C THR A 94 -5.09 6.93 13.23
N GLY A 95 -5.29 5.70 13.69
CA GLY A 95 -6.21 5.38 14.78
C GLY A 95 -5.76 6.00 16.10
N VAL A 96 -4.47 5.92 16.43
CA VAL A 96 -3.91 6.57 17.62
C VAL A 96 -4.07 8.09 17.54
N SER A 97 -3.81 8.71 16.39
CA SER A 97 -4.01 10.15 16.21
C SER A 97 -5.48 10.56 16.39
N LEU A 98 -6.43 9.74 15.92
CA LEU A 98 -7.86 9.96 16.12
C LEU A 98 -8.24 9.86 17.60
N ILE A 99 -7.72 8.87 18.32
CA ILE A 99 -7.93 8.75 19.77
C ILE A 99 -7.37 9.98 20.50
N GLY A 100 -6.18 10.45 20.12
CA GLY A 100 -5.60 11.68 20.66
C GLY A 100 -6.51 12.90 20.46
N LEU A 101 -7.13 13.01 19.27
CA LEU A 101 -8.09 14.07 18.98
C LEU A 101 -9.33 13.98 19.88
N LEU A 102 -9.89 12.78 20.05
CA LEU A 102 -11.05 12.56 20.91
C LEU A 102 -10.76 12.89 22.38
N ILE A 103 -9.56 12.54 22.86
CA ILE A 103 -9.10 12.90 24.21
C ILE A 103 -9.03 14.43 24.36
N SER A 104 -8.46 15.14 23.37
CA SER A 104 -8.44 16.61 23.40
C SER A 104 -9.83 17.22 23.40
N ILE A 105 -10.79 16.67 22.63
CA ILE A 105 -12.18 17.13 22.62
C ILE A 105 -12.83 16.91 23.98
N ALA A 106 -12.74 15.70 24.54
CA ALA A 106 -13.32 15.40 25.84
C ALA A 106 -12.72 16.29 26.95
N ALA A 107 -11.39 16.46 26.94
CA ALA A 107 -10.72 17.26 27.94
C ALA A 107 -11.04 18.77 27.83
N TYR A 108 -11.27 19.27 26.62
CA TYR A 108 -11.75 20.63 26.40
C TYR A 108 -13.11 20.87 27.09
N PHE A 109 -14.05 19.93 26.95
CA PHE A 109 -15.37 20.04 27.59
C PHE A 109 -15.32 19.95 29.12
N THR A 110 -14.38 19.18 29.68
CA THR A 110 -14.31 18.99 31.14
C THR A 110 -13.53 20.10 31.84
N TRP A 111 -12.41 20.55 31.28
CA TRP A 111 -11.44 21.36 32.01
C TRP A 111 -11.26 22.78 31.48
N GLN A 112 -11.73 23.10 30.26
CA GLN A 112 -11.63 24.43 29.63
C GLN A 112 -10.24 25.10 29.72
N THR A 113 -9.17 24.33 29.92
CA THR A 113 -7.79 24.80 30.07
C THR A 113 -6.96 24.44 28.85
N VAL A 114 -5.99 25.28 28.51
CA VAL A 114 -5.11 25.07 27.34
C VAL A 114 -4.20 23.83 27.54
N PHE A 115 -3.81 23.54 28.77
CA PHE A 115 -2.84 22.49 29.09
C PHE A 115 -3.33 21.07 28.76
N THR A 116 -4.63 20.80 28.85
CA THR A 116 -5.17 19.47 28.60
C THR A 116 -5.16 19.11 27.11
N VAL A 117 -5.30 20.10 26.25
CA VAL A 117 -5.24 19.93 24.80
C VAL A 117 -3.81 19.62 24.34
N SER A 118 -2.80 20.15 25.04
CA SER A 118 -1.39 19.81 24.81
C SER A 118 -1.12 18.32 25.00
N VAL A 119 -1.80 17.64 25.93
CA VAL A 119 -1.65 16.20 26.15
C VAL A 119 -2.07 15.39 24.91
N GLY A 120 -3.23 15.70 24.32
CA GLY A 120 -3.67 15.01 23.12
C GLY A 120 -2.82 15.34 21.88
N LEU A 121 -2.27 16.55 21.78
CA LEU A 121 -1.30 16.90 20.74
C LEU A 121 0.01 16.11 20.89
N ILE A 122 0.50 15.90 22.12
CA ILE A 122 1.68 15.07 22.38
C ILE A 122 1.42 13.62 21.93
N VAL A 123 0.22 13.08 22.20
CA VAL A 123 -0.17 11.73 21.73
C VAL A 123 -0.14 11.65 20.20
N GLN A 124 -0.67 12.66 19.51
CA GLN A 124 -0.67 12.72 18.04
C GLN A 124 0.75 12.83 17.47
N ILE A 125 1.61 13.67 18.05
CA ILE A 125 3.02 13.81 17.62
C ILE A 125 3.78 12.51 17.84
N THR A 126 3.59 11.87 19.00
CA THR A 126 4.23 10.59 19.33
C THR A 126 3.80 9.48 18.36
N ALA A 127 2.52 9.46 17.95
CA ALA A 127 2.02 8.54 16.93
C ALA A 127 2.70 8.71 15.56
N ILE A 128 2.98 9.97 15.16
CA ILE A 128 3.72 10.25 13.92
C ILE A 128 5.16 9.78 14.01
N ILE A 129 5.85 10.07 15.11
CA ILE A 129 7.24 9.65 15.34
C ILE A 129 7.34 8.12 15.32
N PHE A 130 6.40 7.45 15.99
CA PHE A 130 6.33 5.99 16.02
C PHE A 130 6.10 5.39 14.62
N PHE A 131 5.20 5.98 13.83
CA PHE A 131 4.96 5.59 12.45
C PHE A 131 6.22 5.72 11.58
N GLU A 132 6.97 6.80 11.75
CA GLU A 132 8.23 7.03 11.03
C GLU A 132 9.32 6.03 11.45
N ALA A 133 9.41 5.74 12.75
CA ALA A 133 10.37 4.77 13.31
C ALA A 133 10.14 3.34 12.81
N MET A 134 8.88 2.85 12.80
CA MET A 134 8.52 1.50 12.32
C MET A 134 8.91 1.24 10.87
N ARG A 135 9.04 2.30 10.07
CA ARG A 135 9.08 2.20 8.61
C ARG A 135 10.48 2.21 8.01
N THR A 136 11.50 2.53 8.80
CA THR A 136 12.91 2.62 8.36
C THR A 136 13.44 1.36 7.68
N LYS A 137 12.72 0.23 7.72
CA LYS A 137 13.12 -1.07 7.16
C LYS A 137 12.60 -1.44 5.76
N ASN A 138 11.70 -0.68 5.10
CA ASN A 138 11.01 -1.20 3.90
C ASN A 138 11.01 -0.27 2.64
N ASN A 139 11.17 -0.91 1.47
CA ASN A 139 11.37 -0.40 0.09
C ASN A 139 10.84 1.02 -0.26
N GLU A 140 11.70 1.82 -0.90
CA GLU A 140 11.59 3.29 -1.05
C GLU A 140 10.48 3.83 -1.97
N SER A 141 10.05 3.11 -3.02
CA SER A 141 9.20 3.71 -4.07
C SER A 141 7.71 3.75 -3.73
N LYS A 142 7.06 2.59 -3.52
CA LYS A 142 5.64 2.53 -3.10
C LYS A 142 5.42 3.22 -1.76
N SER A 143 6.47 3.25 -0.92
CA SER A 143 6.46 3.87 0.39
C SER A 143 6.11 5.37 0.36
N LYS A 144 6.59 6.12 -0.63
CA LYS A 144 6.35 7.58 -0.75
C LYS A 144 4.87 7.93 -0.93
N ILE A 145 4.10 7.11 -1.67
CA ILE A 145 2.66 7.35 -1.92
C ILE A 145 1.86 7.20 -0.62
N TYR A 146 2.07 6.13 0.13
CA TYR A 146 1.38 5.90 1.41
C TYR A 146 1.79 6.93 2.47
N ARG A 147 3.06 7.38 2.46
CA ARG A 147 3.54 8.42 3.37
C ARG A 147 2.79 9.75 3.15
N ARG A 148 2.59 10.15 1.90
CA ARG A 148 1.82 11.35 1.56
C ARG A 148 0.35 11.22 1.98
N HIS A 149 -0.28 10.08 1.72
CA HIS A 149 -1.65 9.82 2.17
C HIS A 149 -1.76 9.91 3.71
N PHE A 150 -0.84 9.25 4.42
CA PHE A 150 -0.77 9.31 5.89
C PHE A 150 -0.65 10.75 6.41
N TYR A 151 0.30 11.55 5.89
CA TYR A 151 0.44 12.93 6.34
C TYR A 151 -0.74 13.80 5.94
N SER A 152 -1.36 13.58 4.77
CA SER A 152 -2.56 14.34 4.39
C SER A 152 -3.74 14.09 5.30
N ILE A 153 -3.91 12.86 5.81
CA ILE A 153 -4.96 12.52 6.76
C ILE A 153 -4.62 13.07 8.15
N ASN A 154 -3.40 12.84 8.64
CA ASN A 154 -2.98 13.30 9.97
C ASN A 154 -2.93 14.82 10.09
N LEU A 155 -2.65 15.54 9.00
CA LEU A 155 -2.71 17.00 8.96
C LEU A 155 -4.09 17.53 9.40
N TRP A 156 -5.16 16.90 8.92
CA TRP A 156 -6.53 17.28 9.27
C TRP A 156 -6.89 16.88 10.71
N LEU A 157 -6.22 15.86 11.26
CA LEU A 157 -6.43 15.44 12.66
C LEU A 157 -5.70 16.34 13.67
N ILE A 158 -4.56 16.92 13.29
CA ILE A 158 -3.72 17.71 14.21
C ILE A 158 -4.13 19.18 14.26
N LEU A 159 -4.49 19.79 13.12
CA LEU A 159 -4.75 21.23 13.04
C LEU A 159 -5.96 21.80 13.83
N PRO A 160 -7.04 21.07 14.13
CA PRO A 160 -8.25 21.70 14.69
C PRO A 160 -8.00 22.49 15.97
N PHE A 161 -7.25 21.91 16.91
CA PHE A 161 -6.99 22.53 18.21
C PHE A 161 -5.98 23.69 18.16
N PRO A 162 -4.81 23.55 17.52
CA PRO A 162 -3.88 24.67 17.35
C PRO A 162 -4.56 25.87 16.68
N VAL A 163 -5.35 25.65 15.61
CA VAL A 163 -6.07 26.74 14.94
C VAL A 163 -7.09 27.37 15.87
N PHE A 164 -7.88 26.55 16.57
CA PHE A 164 -8.87 27.05 17.52
C PHE A 164 -8.22 27.95 18.59
N TYR A 165 -7.17 27.49 19.26
CA TYR A 165 -6.51 28.28 20.31
C TYR A 165 -5.76 29.49 19.78
N SER A 166 -5.06 29.37 18.64
CA SER A 166 -4.42 30.53 18.02
C SER A 166 -5.43 31.61 17.64
N PHE A 167 -6.61 31.21 17.16
CA PHE A 167 -7.67 32.14 16.82
C PHE A 167 -8.31 32.76 18.07
N GLN A 168 -8.58 31.97 19.12
CA GLN A 168 -9.08 32.50 20.39
C GLN A 168 -8.12 33.50 21.02
N PHE A 169 -6.82 33.20 21.02
CA PHE A 169 -5.78 34.10 21.51
C PHE A 169 -5.72 35.40 20.70
N ALA A 170 -5.78 35.34 19.37
CA ALA A 170 -5.79 36.54 18.52
C ALA A 170 -7.01 37.43 18.81
N LEU A 171 -8.16 36.82 19.08
CA LEU A 171 -9.40 37.53 19.38
C LEU A 171 -9.47 38.09 20.80
N GLU A 172 -8.56 37.71 21.70
CA GLU A 172 -8.43 38.30 23.03
C GLU A 172 -8.06 39.79 22.95
N PHE A 173 -7.33 40.19 21.91
CA PHE A 173 -6.96 41.59 21.64
C PHE A 173 -8.07 42.40 20.97
N TYR A 174 -9.22 41.80 20.65
CA TYR A 174 -10.32 42.47 19.95
C TYR A 174 -11.33 43.05 20.95
N PRO A 175 -11.53 44.39 21.00
CA PRO A 175 -12.24 45.05 22.11
C PRO A 175 -13.78 45.04 22.03
N TYR A 176 -14.38 44.45 20.98
CA TYR A 176 -15.83 44.46 20.79
C TYR A 176 -16.49 43.14 21.24
N PRO A 177 -17.74 43.17 21.73
CA PRO A 177 -18.49 41.98 22.07
C PRO A 177 -18.74 41.11 20.83
N ARG A 178 -18.51 39.80 20.96
CA ARG A 178 -18.55 38.83 19.85
C ARG A 178 -19.69 37.85 20.02
N LEU A 179 -20.27 37.45 18.89
CA LEU A 179 -21.24 36.37 18.85
C LEU A 179 -20.50 35.04 18.65
N LEU A 180 -20.73 34.08 19.55
CA LEU A 180 -20.07 32.77 19.54
C LEU A 180 -20.15 32.06 18.18
N LEU A 181 -21.28 32.21 17.48
CA LEU A 181 -21.52 31.59 16.17
C LEU A 181 -20.59 32.17 15.10
N ILE A 182 -20.34 33.48 15.13
CA ILE A 182 -19.44 34.16 14.19
C ILE A 182 -17.99 33.69 14.41
N ASP A 183 -17.56 33.59 15.67
CA ASP A 183 -16.21 33.13 16.01
C ASP A 183 -15.97 31.69 15.55
N LEU A 184 -16.94 30.81 15.74
CA LEU A 184 -16.87 29.43 15.30
C LEU A 184 -16.80 29.32 13.76
N LEU A 185 -17.57 30.14 13.04
CA LEU A 185 -17.53 30.20 11.58
C LEU A 185 -16.17 30.67 11.06
N PHE A 186 -15.62 31.76 11.61
CA PHE A 186 -14.29 32.23 11.21
C PHE A 186 -13.20 31.22 11.55
N THR A 187 -13.27 30.57 12.71
CA THR A 187 -12.34 29.48 13.07
C THR A 187 -12.43 28.33 12.07
N ALA A 188 -13.65 27.92 11.71
CA ALA A 188 -13.84 26.85 10.72
C ALA A 188 -13.31 27.24 9.33
N ILE A 189 -13.54 28.47 8.88
CA ILE A 189 -13.04 28.97 7.59
C ILE A 189 -11.51 28.98 7.57
N THR A 190 -10.89 29.54 8.61
CA THR A 190 -9.42 29.60 8.73
C THR A 190 -8.79 28.22 8.81
N TYR A 191 -9.41 27.30 9.56
CA TYR A 191 -9.01 25.89 9.61
C TYR A 191 -9.07 25.23 8.22
N LEU A 192 -10.20 25.33 7.52
CA LEU A 192 -10.37 24.75 6.18
C LEU A 192 -9.40 25.35 5.17
N PHE A 193 -9.16 26.66 5.25
CA PHE A 193 -8.21 27.36 4.40
C PHE A 193 -6.78 26.87 4.62
N LEU A 194 -6.32 26.76 5.88
CA LEU A 194 -5.00 26.24 6.23
C LEU A 194 -4.84 24.78 5.79
N CYS A 195 -5.80 23.92 6.11
CA CYS A 195 -5.79 22.51 5.67
C CYS A 195 -5.76 22.40 4.13
N GLY A 196 -6.53 23.24 3.44
CA GLY A 196 -6.58 23.31 1.98
C GLY A 196 -5.24 23.71 1.37
N ILE A 197 -4.61 24.79 1.85
CA ILE A 197 -3.30 25.25 1.38
C ILE A 197 -2.23 24.19 1.61
N ILE A 198 -2.13 23.63 2.82
CA ILE A 198 -1.08 22.66 3.12
C ILE A 198 -1.29 21.38 2.29
N THR A 199 -2.54 20.91 2.15
CA THR A 199 -2.85 19.77 1.28
C THR A 199 -2.52 20.06 -0.19
N PHE A 200 -2.79 21.28 -0.67
CA PHE A 200 -2.45 21.71 -2.03
C PHE A 200 -0.93 21.75 -2.24
N VAL A 201 -0.16 22.31 -1.31
CA VAL A 201 1.31 22.35 -1.36
C VAL A 201 1.88 20.93 -1.40
N MET A 202 1.37 20.03 -0.56
CA MET A 202 1.80 18.62 -0.59
C MET A 202 1.45 17.91 -1.91
N ARG A 203 0.34 18.30 -2.56
CA ARG A 203 -0.05 17.79 -3.88
C ARG A 203 0.77 18.40 -5.02
N LYS A 204 1.17 19.68 -4.92
CA LYS A 204 1.98 20.38 -5.94
C LYS A 204 3.42 19.88 -5.97
N ALA A 205 3.98 19.42 -4.85
CA ALA A 205 5.27 18.72 -4.79
C ALA A 205 5.30 17.34 -5.53
N ARG A 206 4.33 17.09 -6.42
CA ARG A 206 4.14 15.91 -7.27
C ARG A 206 4.76 16.09 -8.67
N THR A 207 4.92 17.32 -9.13
CA THR A 207 5.55 17.72 -10.40
C THR A 207 6.96 18.21 -10.15
#